data_AF-M2B5R1-F1
#
_entry.id   AF-M2B5R1-F1
#
_cell.length_a   1.000
_cell.length_b   1.000
_cell.length_c   1.000
_cell.angle_alpha   90.00
_cell.angle_beta   90.00
_cell.angle_gamma   90.00
#
_symmetry.space_group_name_H-M   'P 1'
#
loop_
_entity.id
_entity.type
_entity.pdbx_description
1 polymer ?
#
loop_
_entity_poly.entity_id
_entity_poly.type
_entity_poly.pdbx_seq_one_letter_code
_entity_poly.pdbx_strand_id
1 'polypeptide(L)'
;MINTVRFLGQYHRSGYHPPEFSSGISTAQERRQISPKQDALETEGQRYGDLPHPCDRIKSSAPRFNYRVGATSGIVSAMHLLLPLLASILFVCGLIFVKRVSRSDVRPDGVGQVALLFCVNMGSAGLMSLLWLFDGPETYWLNWWQPAIVAVLFMMGLLLTFTAVEVGDVSIATPVFGVKVVFVTCLLALSSANGVPSAIWGAALLAATGIALIQWTGQHHPRRIGLTILLALSAACCYATFDILVQRWSPDWGSTRFLPAVFVIVAGLSLLALPWVRWKPVVSNGNWKLMVPAVILLASQAFCITIAVSLFGDAARLNVVYSLRGLWGVLLAYAAAKIWGGDEANLSGKLLLTRLSGAALLTLAVALAVLG
;
A
#
# COMPACT_ATOMS: atom_id res chain seq x y z
N MET A 1 -22.67 14.86 -6.96
CA MET A 1 -23.13 16.23 -7.24
C MET A 1 -22.53 16.65 -8.57
N ILE A 2 -23.36 16.90 -9.58
CA ILE A 2 -22.97 17.24 -10.96
C ILE A 2 -22.79 18.76 -11.03
N ASN A 3 -21.59 19.23 -11.40
CA ASN A 3 -21.39 20.53 -12.06
C ASN A 3 -20.03 20.56 -12.79
N THR A 4 -20.07 20.00 -13.98
CA THR A 4 -19.52 20.47 -15.26
C THR A 4 -18.68 21.77 -15.26
N VAL A 5 -17.41 21.61 -15.67
CA VAL A 5 -16.74 22.29 -16.80
C VAL A 5 -17.25 23.69 -17.19
N ARG A 6 -16.42 24.71 -16.93
CA ARG A 6 -16.03 25.80 -17.87
C ARG A 6 -15.30 26.88 -17.06
N PHE A 7 -14.01 27.09 -17.34
CA PHE A 7 -13.46 28.43 -17.61
C PHE A 7 -12.06 28.26 -18.23
N LEU A 8 -12.00 28.48 -19.55
CA LEU A 8 -10.82 28.92 -20.32
C LEU A 8 -10.24 30.15 -19.62
N GLY A 9 -8.93 30.44 -19.60
CA GLY A 9 -8.01 30.50 -20.74
C GLY A 9 -7.41 31.93 -20.77
N GLN A 10 -6.15 32.01 -21.21
CA GLN A 10 -5.39 33.24 -21.55
C GLN A 10 -4.95 34.17 -20.39
N TYR A 11 -3.64 34.21 -20.15
CA TYR A 11 -2.90 35.48 -20.09
C TYR A 11 -1.46 35.32 -20.63
N HIS A 12 -1.30 35.89 -21.82
CA HIS A 12 -0.18 36.53 -22.49
C HIS A 12 1.24 36.63 -21.86
N ARG A 13 2.22 36.18 -22.68
CA ARG A 13 3.56 36.75 -23.01
C ARG A 13 4.07 37.99 -22.26
N SER A 14 5.29 37.86 -21.72
CA SER A 14 6.46 38.77 -21.85
C SER A 14 7.69 37.95 -21.39
N GLY A 15 8.82 37.78 -22.08
CA GLY A 15 9.55 38.67 -22.97
C GLY A 15 10.77 39.20 -22.22
N TYR A 16 11.86 38.42 -22.11
CA TYR A 16 13.22 38.92 -21.80
C TYR A 16 14.28 37.87 -22.18
N HIS A 17 15.20 38.25 -23.07
CA HIS A 17 16.42 37.53 -23.46
C HIS A 17 17.65 38.22 -22.81
N PRO A 18 18.81 37.54 -22.75
CA PRO A 18 19.90 37.75 -21.78
C PRO A 18 20.99 38.70 -22.31
N PRO A 19 22.09 38.91 -21.55
CA PRO A 19 23.38 39.22 -22.15
C PRO A 19 24.33 38.02 -22.10
N GLU A 20 24.98 37.82 -23.23
CA GLU A 20 26.19 37.04 -23.43
C GLU A 20 27.38 37.67 -22.69
N PHE A 21 28.33 36.85 -22.25
CA PHE A 21 29.73 37.29 -22.14
C PHE A 21 30.65 36.22 -22.70
N SER A 22 31.56 36.69 -23.56
CA SER A 22 32.38 35.96 -24.49
C SER A 22 33.77 35.63 -23.93
N SER A 23 34.29 34.46 -24.34
CA SER A 23 35.67 34.13 -24.76
C SER A 23 36.90 34.55 -23.92
N GLY A 24 37.82 33.59 -23.75
CA GLY A 24 39.22 33.88 -23.46
C GLY A 24 40.12 32.63 -23.48
N ILE A 25 40.69 32.33 -24.66
CA ILE A 25 41.77 31.35 -24.90
C ILE A 25 43.12 32.05 -24.68
N SER A 26 44.13 31.35 -24.11
CA SER A 26 45.54 31.26 -24.57
C SER A 26 46.51 31.02 -23.39
N THR A 27 47.16 29.85 -23.28
CA THR A 27 48.51 29.46 -23.78
C THR A 27 49.73 30.22 -23.23
N ALA A 28 50.68 29.42 -22.71
CA ALA A 28 52.14 29.45 -22.90
C ALA A 28 53.08 29.80 -21.70
N GLN A 29 53.88 28.78 -21.38
CA GLN A 29 55.35 28.77 -21.18
C GLN A 29 56.04 29.59 -20.07
N GLU A 30 56.68 28.88 -19.13
CA GLU A 30 58.11 29.03 -18.77
C GLU A 30 58.53 27.85 -17.85
N ARG A 31 59.24 26.81 -18.33
CA ARG A 31 60.70 26.62 -18.53
C ARG A 31 61.53 26.48 -17.22
N ARG A 32 61.92 25.22 -16.96
CA ARG A 32 63.16 24.69 -16.34
C ARG A 32 63.56 25.14 -14.92
N GLN A 33 63.66 24.16 -14.01
CA GLN A 33 64.93 23.88 -13.34
C GLN A 33 64.99 22.41 -12.85
N ILE A 34 66.16 21.81 -13.08
CA ILE A 34 66.54 20.44 -12.78
C ILE A 34 67.16 20.43 -11.38
N SER A 35 66.73 19.52 -10.50
CA SER A 35 67.58 19.04 -9.41
C SER A 35 67.06 17.74 -8.78
N PRO A 36 67.97 16.92 -8.22
CA PRO A 36 67.89 15.47 -8.25
C PRO A 36 67.31 14.92 -6.95
N LYS A 37 66.17 14.22 -7.01
CA LYS A 37 65.61 13.46 -5.88
C LYS A 37 64.89 12.19 -6.36
N GLN A 38 65.40 11.56 -7.42
CA GLN A 38 64.81 10.35 -7.98
C GLN A 38 65.53 9.05 -7.58
N ASP A 39 66.67 9.13 -6.90
CA ASP A 39 67.44 7.93 -6.48
C ASP A 39 67.22 7.55 -5.00
N ALA A 40 66.16 8.04 -4.36
CA ALA A 40 65.80 7.69 -2.98
C ALA A 40 64.41 7.05 -2.84
N LEU A 41 63.75 6.71 -3.96
CA LEU A 41 62.39 6.15 -3.98
C LEU A 41 62.33 4.67 -4.39
N GLU A 42 63.44 4.05 -4.81
CA GLU A 42 63.47 2.62 -5.15
C GLU A 42 63.80 1.68 -3.98
N THR A 43 64.08 2.22 -2.77
CA THR A 43 64.41 1.40 -1.59
C THR A 43 63.34 1.42 -0.48
N GLU A 44 62.19 2.08 -0.72
CA GLU A 44 60.99 2.01 0.14
C GLU A 44 59.80 1.30 -0.53
N GLY A 45 59.93 0.86 -1.78
CA GLY A 45 58.88 0.18 -2.55
C GLY A 45 58.64 -1.30 -2.20
N GLN A 46 59.37 -1.85 -1.21
CA GLN A 46 59.34 -3.29 -0.91
C GLN A 46 58.95 -3.64 0.53
N ARG A 47 58.47 -2.67 1.32
CA ARG A 47 58.10 -2.89 2.74
C ARG A 47 56.70 -2.39 3.14
N TYR A 48 55.82 -2.15 2.17
CA TYR A 48 54.40 -1.83 2.37
C TYR A 48 53.50 -2.60 1.38
N GLY A 49 53.72 -3.91 1.25
CA GLY A 49 52.94 -4.79 0.38
C GLY A 49 51.65 -5.36 0.98
N ASP A 50 51.40 -5.18 2.30
CA ASP A 50 50.33 -5.90 3.01
C ASP A 50 49.47 -4.99 3.92
N LEU A 51 48.98 -3.85 3.41
CA LEU A 51 47.94 -3.08 4.11
C LEU A 51 46.84 -2.66 3.12
N PRO A 52 45.57 -3.07 3.34
CA PRO A 52 44.48 -2.75 2.44
C PRO A 52 44.15 -1.24 2.49
N HIS A 53 43.90 -0.67 1.31
CA HIS A 53 43.55 0.74 1.09
C HIS A 53 42.32 1.19 1.93
N PRO A 54 42.26 2.46 2.38
CA PRO A 54 41.17 2.96 3.23
C PRO A 54 39.79 2.99 2.54
N CYS A 55 39.73 2.91 1.21
CA CYS A 55 38.49 2.87 0.44
C CYS A 55 37.89 1.46 0.28
N ASP A 56 38.62 0.40 0.60
CA ASP A 56 38.12 -0.98 0.52
C ASP A 56 37.54 -1.49 1.85
N ARG A 57 37.74 -0.75 2.95
CA ARG A 57 37.27 -1.12 4.29
C ARG A 57 35.81 -0.73 4.58
N ILE A 58 35.13 0.00 3.69
CA ILE A 58 33.73 0.45 3.88
C ILE A 58 32.73 -0.40 3.08
N LYS A 59 33.18 -1.37 2.26
CA LYS A 59 32.27 -2.26 1.50
C LYS A 59 32.13 -3.68 2.05
N SER A 60 32.79 -4.03 3.17
CA SER A 60 32.91 -5.43 3.63
C SER A 60 32.41 -5.71 5.05
N SER A 61 31.57 -4.85 5.63
CA SER A 61 31.04 -5.05 6.99
C SER A 61 29.62 -4.51 7.16
N ALA A 62 28.77 -4.74 6.16
CA ALA A 62 27.34 -4.86 6.42
C ALA A 62 27.09 -6.31 6.86
N PRO A 63 26.44 -6.57 8.00
CA PRO A 63 25.91 -7.91 8.27
C PRO A 63 24.88 -8.19 7.18
N ARG A 64 25.27 -8.94 6.14
CA ARG A 64 24.30 -9.65 5.32
C ARG A 64 23.63 -10.62 6.28
N PHE A 65 22.44 -10.24 6.76
CA PHE A 65 21.53 -11.13 7.45
C PHE A 65 21.08 -12.20 6.44
N ASN A 66 21.98 -13.15 6.21
CA ASN A 66 21.67 -14.42 5.60
C ASN A 66 20.75 -15.14 6.57
N TYR A 67 19.45 -15.04 6.36
CA TYR A 67 18.53 -16.04 6.88
C TYR A 67 18.85 -17.37 6.17
N ARG A 68 19.89 -18.06 6.64
CA ARG A 68 20.07 -19.48 6.38
C ARG A 68 18.93 -20.18 7.10
N VAL A 69 17.92 -20.56 6.32
CA VAL A 69 16.72 -21.27 6.75
C VAL A 69 17.15 -22.55 7.47
N GLY A 70 17.10 -22.52 8.80
CA GLY A 70 17.45 -23.64 9.67
C GLY A 70 16.55 -23.63 10.90
N ALA A 71 15.60 -24.56 10.93
CA ALA A 71 14.86 -25.06 12.10
C ALA A 71 14.10 -24.09 13.04
N THR A 72 14.05 -22.78 12.77
CA THR A 72 13.09 -21.81 13.36
C THR A 72 11.92 -21.50 12.41
N SER A 73 11.71 -22.38 11.43
CA SER A 73 10.82 -22.17 10.28
C SER A 73 9.32 -22.25 10.60
N GLY A 74 8.89 -22.93 11.67
CA GLY A 74 7.47 -23.12 11.95
C GLY A 74 6.74 -21.86 12.43
N ILE A 75 7.29 -21.18 13.44
CA ILE A 75 6.66 -20.00 14.05
C ILE A 75 6.74 -18.79 13.11
N VAL A 76 7.90 -18.59 12.47
CA VAL A 76 8.08 -17.50 11.51
C VAL A 76 7.16 -17.70 10.30
N SER A 77 7.07 -18.89 9.70
CA SER A 77 6.15 -19.16 8.58
C SER A 77 4.67 -19.05 8.96
N ALA A 78 4.29 -19.40 10.20
CA ALA A 78 2.93 -19.18 10.69
C ALA A 78 2.62 -17.69 10.88
N MET A 79 3.54 -16.91 11.46
CA MET A 79 3.38 -15.46 11.63
C MET A 79 3.23 -14.73 10.29
N HIS A 80 3.90 -15.21 9.23
CA HIS A 80 3.76 -14.68 7.87
C HIS A 80 2.29 -14.64 7.40
N LEU A 81 1.48 -15.62 7.79
CA LEU A 81 0.10 -15.78 7.31
C LEU A 81 -0.95 -15.33 8.34
N LEU A 82 -0.60 -15.36 9.63
CA LEU A 82 -1.47 -14.93 10.72
C LEU A 82 -1.74 -13.41 10.67
N LEU A 83 -0.76 -12.58 10.31
CA LEU A 83 -0.94 -11.13 10.24
C LEU A 83 -1.93 -10.72 9.14
N PRO A 84 -1.82 -11.20 7.88
CA PRO A 84 -2.84 -10.96 6.85
C PRO A 84 -4.21 -11.54 7.19
N LEU A 85 -4.25 -12.71 7.85
CA LEU A 85 -5.50 -13.31 8.31
C LEU A 85 -6.18 -12.42 9.36
N LEU A 86 -5.45 -11.98 10.38
CA LEU A 86 -5.93 -11.05 11.39
C LEU A 86 -6.39 -9.73 10.75
N ALA A 87 -5.59 -9.19 9.82
CA ALA A 87 -5.94 -8.00 9.06
C ALA A 87 -7.28 -8.20 8.32
N SER A 88 -7.52 -9.36 7.72
CA SER A 88 -8.76 -9.66 7.01
C SER A 88 -10.00 -9.64 7.91
N ILE A 89 -9.87 -10.13 9.15
CA ILE A 89 -10.96 -10.13 10.15
C ILE A 89 -11.19 -8.71 10.70
N LEU A 90 -10.11 -8.01 11.09
CA LEU A 90 -10.16 -6.63 11.56
C LEU A 90 -10.81 -5.71 10.53
N PHE A 91 -10.49 -5.90 9.23
CA PHE A 91 -11.10 -5.18 8.13
C PHE A 91 -12.63 -5.32 8.14
N VAL A 92 -13.13 -6.56 8.17
CA VAL A 92 -14.56 -6.84 8.10
C VAL A 92 -15.29 -6.33 9.33
N CYS A 93 -14.73 -6.55 10.52
CA CYS A 93 -15.27 -6.00 11.76
C CYS A 93 -15.35 -4.47 11.68
N GLY A 94 -14.28 -3.81 11.22
CA GLY A 94 -14.26 -2.37 10.98
C GLY A 94 -15.34 -1.93 9.99
N LEU A 95 -15.51 -2.65 8.88
CA LEU A 95 -16.54 -2.37 7.89
C LEU A 95 -17.97 -2.50 8.42
N ILE A 96 -18.23 -3.36 9.41
CA ILE A 96 -19.56 -3.44 10.05
C ILE A 96 -19.87 -2.13 10.79
N PHE A 97 -18.90 -1.57 11.53
CA PHE A 97 -19.06 -0.27 12.17
C PHE A 97 -19.16 0.86 11.15
N VAL A 98 -18.34 0.84 10.10
CA VAL A 98 -18.41 1.81 8.99
C VAL A 98 -19.80 1.79 8.36
N LYS A 99 -20.33 0.62 7.97
CA LYS A 99 -21.68 0.50 7.40
C LYS A 99 -22.75 1.12 8.31
N ARG A 100 -22.61 0.99 9.63
CA ARG A 100 -23.55 1.59 10.59
C ARG A 100 -23.40 3.09 10.67
N VAL A 101 -22.18 3.60 10.75
CA VAL A 101 -21.89 5.04 10.72
C VAL A 101 -22.38 5.66 9.40
N SER A 102 -22.19 4.98 8.27
CA SER A 102 -22.65 5.43 6.95
C SER A 102 -24.16 5.28 6.76
N ARG A 103 -24.85 4.37 7.44
CA ARG A 103 -26.33 4.36 7.45
C ARG A 103 -26.91 5.59 8.16
N SER A 104 -26.19 6.15 9.13
CA SER A 104 -26.52 7.45 9.70
C SER A 104 -26.33 8.59 8.67
N ASP A 105 -25.55 8.40 7.59
CA ASP A 105 -25.26 9.36 6.50
C ASP A 105 -26.38 9.52 5.48
N VAL A 106 -27.35 8.60 5.44
CA VAL A 106 -28.59 8.78 4.65
C VAL A 106 -29.52 9.81 5.32
N ARG A 107 -29.28 10.15 6.59
CA ARG A 107 -29.95 11.27 7.27
C ARG A 107 -29.19 12.57 6.98
N PRO A 108 -29.84 13.75 7.06
CA PRO A 108 -29.20 15.05 6.86
C PRO A 108 -27.91 15.27 7.70
N ASP A 109 -27.78 14.50 8.79
CA ASP A 109 -26.80 14.67 9.86
C ASP A 109 -25.84 13.49 10.03
N GLY A 110 -25.51 12.73 8.98
CA GLY A 110 -24.51 11.67 9.12
C GLY A 110 -23.09 12.05 8.74
N VAL A 111 -22.20 11.11 9.08
CA VAL A 111 -20.76 11.30 9.01
C VAL A 111 -20.33 11.04 7.57
N GLY A 112 -20.04 12.12 6.85
CA GLY A 112 -19.60 12.03 5.46
C GLY A 112 -18.37 11.13 5.30
N GLN A 113 -18.27 10.44 4.16
CA GLN A 113 -17.19 9.47 3.87
C GLN A 113 -15.79 10.09 4.00
N VAL A 114 -15.65 11.37 3.66
CA VAL A 114 -14.40 12.13 3.79
C VAL A 114 -13.95 12.25 5.26
N ALA A 115 -14.89 12.40 6.20
CA ALA A 115 -14.61 12.46 7.63
C ALA A 115 -14.08 11.12 8.15
N LEU A 116 -14.71 10.02 7.72
CA LEU A 116 -14.27 8.68 8.07
C LEU A 116 -12.87 8.41 7.51
N LEU A 117 -12.64 8.71 6.23
CA LEU A 117 -11.34 8.55 5.58
C LEU A 117 -10.24 9.33 6.31
N PHE A 118 -10.52 10.60 6.62
CA PHE A 118 -9.61 11.45 7.37
C PHE A 118 -9.26 10.84 8.72
N CYS A 119 -10.25 10.43 9.51
CA CYS A 119 -10.04 9.84 10.84
C CYS A 119 -9.29 8.51 10.77
N VAL A 120 -9.57 7.66 9.78
CA VAL A 120 -8.85 6.39 9.58
C VAL A 120 -7.39 6.66 9.22
N ASN A 121 -7.11 7.58 8.29
CA ASN A 121 -5.74 7.92 7.91
C ASN A 121 -4.95 8.52 9.07
N MET A 122 -5.57 9.39 9.88
CA MET A 122 -4.96 9.93 11.10
C MET A 122 -4.72 8.85 12.14
N GLY A 123 -5.68 7.94 12.34
CA GLY A 123 -5.53 6.80 13.25
C GLY A 123 -4.42 5.84 12.81
N SER A 124 -4.34 5.52 11.51
CA SER A 124 -3.27 4.72 10.93
C SER A 124 -1.91 5.39 11.09
N ALA A 125 -1.81 6.70 10.86
CA ALA A 125 -0.57 7.44 11.07
C ALA A 125 -0.15 7.47 12.53
N GLY A 126 -1.09 7.69 13.46
CA GLY A 126 -0.82 7.63 14.89
C GLY A 126 -0.30 6.25 15.33
N LEU A 127 -0.98 5.18 14.90
CA LEU A 127 -0.58 3.80 15.21
C LEU A 127 0.78 3.44 14.58
N MET A 128 1.01 3.83 13.33
CA MET A 128 2.30 3.62 12.66
C MET A 128 3.43 4.38 13.33
N SER A 129 3.19 5.61 13.76
CA SER A 129 4.20 6.43 14.43
C SER A 129 4.75 5.80 15.70
N LEU A 130 4.01 4.88 16.34
CA LEU A 130 4.53 4.09 17.46
C LEU A 130 5.74 3.23 17.07
N LEU A 131 5.89 2.86 15.80
CA LEU A 131 7.06 2.13 15.33
C LEU A 131 8.35 2.94 15.42
N TRP A 132 8.28 4.27 15.40
CA TRP A 132 9.48 5.12 15.58
C TRP A 132 10.07 5.05 16.98
N LEU A 133 9.32 4.56 17.97
CA LEU A 133 9.82 4.28 19.32
C LEU A 133 10.79 3.10 19.33
N PHE A 134 10.74 2.24 18.30
CA PHE A 134 11.67 1.14 18.15
C PHE A 134 12.88 1.59 17.33
N ASP A 135 14.04 1.04 17.68
CA ASP A 135 15.27 1.34 16.97
C ASP A 135 15.18 0.92 15.50
N GLY A 136 15.91 1.63 14.64
CA GLY A 136 15.89 1.39 13.21
C GLY A 136 17.03 2.13 12.53
N PRO A 137 17.42 1.69 11.31
CA PRO A 137 18.57 2.23 10.60
C PRO A 137 18.53 3.76 10.52
N GLU A 138 19.69 4.41 10.68
CA GLU A 138 19.79 5.85 10.41
C GLU A 138 19.39 6.11 8.96
N THR A 139 18.30 6.84 8.80
CA THR A 139 17.72 7.09 7.50
C THR A 139 18.25 8.41 6.95
N TYR A 140 18.80 8.38 5.75
CA TYR A 140 19.27 9.58 5.07
C TYR A 140 18.08 10.47 4.65
N TRP A 141 18.10 11.74 5.08
CA TRP A 141 17.10 12.76 4.74
C TRP A 141 16.87 12.95 3.23
N LEU A 142 17.79 12.50 2.38
CA LEU A 142 17.66 12.58 0.93
C LEU A 142 16.64 11.59 0.34
N ASN A 143 16.32 10.50 1.02
CA ASN A 143 15.52 9.42 0.43
C ASN A 143 14.00 9.58 0.63
N TRP A 144 13.53 10.65 1.31
CA TRP A 144 12.10 10.86 1.62
C TRP A 144 11.16 10.88 0.40
N TRP A 145 11.71 11.02 -0.81
CA TRP A 145 10.95 10.82 -2.04
C TRP A 145 10.37 9.40 -2.16
N GLN A 146 11.02 8.38 -1.60
CA GLN A 146 10.53 6.98 -1.62
C GLN A 146 9.22 6.83 -0.83
N PRO A 147 9.17 7.12 0.49
CA PRO A 147 7.90 7.05 1.22
C PRO A 147 6.87 8.04 0.69
N ALA A 148 7.28 9.18 0.09
CA ALA A 148 6.36 10.11 -0.55
C ALA A 148 5.64 9.50 -1.77
N ILE A 149 6.36 8.80 -2.65
CA ILE A 149 5.74 8.11 -3.80
C ILE A 149 4.76 7.05 -3.31
N VAL A 150 5.14 6.26 -2.31
CA VAL A 150 4.27 5.22 -1.73
C VAL A 150 3.02 5.85 -1.11
N ALA A 151 3.16 6.95 -0.38
CA ALA A 151 2.05 7.68 0.23
C ALA A 151 1.09 8.26 -0.83
N VAL A 152 1.62 8.83 -1.91
CA VAL A 152 0.81 9.35 -3.03
C VAL A 152 0.05 8.22 -3.72
N LEU A 153 0.69 7.09 -4.00
CA LEU A 153 0.02 5.91 -4.58
C LEU A 153 -1.10 5.38 -3.67
N PHE A 154 -0.86 5.33 -2.36
CA PHE A 154 -1.87 4.92 -1.39
C PHE A 154 -3.07 5.89 -1.39
N MET A 155 -2.81 7.20 -1.34
CA MET A 155 -3.86 8.22 -1.38
C MET A 155 -4.62 8.24 -2.70
N MET A 156 -3.94 8.11 -3.84
CA MET A 156 -4.58 7.97 -5.15
C MET A 156 -5.45 6.72 -5.21
N GLY A 157 -4.95 5.59 -4.70
CA GLY A 157 -5.72 4.35 -4.58
C GLY A 157 -7.01 4.54 -3.76
N LEU A 158 -6.92 5.23 -2.62
CA LEU A 158 -8.08 5.56 -1.78
C LEU A 158 -9.10 6.42 -2.54
N LEU A 159 -8.65 7.53 -3.14
CA LEU A 159 -9.51 8.45 -3.88
C LEU A 159 -10.21 7.75 -5.06
N LEU A 160 -9.49 6.94 -5.82
CA LEU A 160 -10.04 6.17 -6.93
C LEU A 160 -11.04 5.11 -6.44
N THR A 161 -10.78 4.46 -5.29
CA THR A 161 -11.71 3.53 -4.67
C THR A 161 -13.01 4.21 -4.27
N PHE A 162 -12.94 5.35 -3.57
CA PHE A 162 -14.15 6.11 -3.21
C PHE A 162 -14.90 6.56 -4.46
N THR A 163 -14.20 7.11 -5.44
CA THR A 163 -14.81 7.57 -6.70
C THR A 163 -15.49 6.41 -7.45
N ALA A 164 -14.87 5.23 -7.49
CA ALA A 164 -15.44 4.05 -8.14
C ALA A 164 -16.73 3.58 -7.44
N VAL A 165 -16.78 3.66 -6.11
CA VAL A 165 -17.95 3.28 -5.30
C VAL A 165 -19.06 4.34 -5.39
N GLU A 166 -18.72 5.63 -5.43
CA GLU A 166 -19.69 6.73 -5.50
C GLU A 166 -20.31 6.90 -6.90
N VAL A 167 -19.49 6.80 -7.95
CA VAL A 167 -19.93 7.04 -9.33
C VAL A 167 -20.46 5.77 -9.99
N GLY A 168 -19.99 4.62 -9.51
CA GLY A 168 -20.17 3.32 -10.13
C GLY A 168 -21.11 2.38 -9.39
N ASP A 169 -21.27 1.19 -9.96
CA ASP A 169 -22.03 0.12 -9.33
C ASP A 169 -21.13 -0.64 -8.35
N VAL A 170 -21.48 -0.61 -7.05
CA VAL A 170 -20.72 -1.26 -5.98
C VAL A 170 -20.59 -2.78 -6.21
N SER A 171 -21.58 -3.38 -6.87
CA SER A 171 -21.56 -4.81 -7.24
C SER A 171 -20.48 -5.15 -8.27
N ILE A 172 -20.03 -4.18 -9.06
CA ILE A 172 -18.98 -4.33 -10.08
C ILE A 172 -17.63 -3.87 -9.53
N ALA A 173 -17.60 -2.74 -8.81
CA ALA A 173 -16.37 -2.19 -8.24
C ALA A 173 -15.68 -3.18 -7.29
N THR A 174 -16.47 -3.84 -6.43
CA THR A 174 -15.93 -4.71 -5.36
C THR A 174 -15.20 -5.95 -5.89
N PRO A 175 -15.77 -6.73 -6.85
CA PRO A 175 -15.02 -7.77 -7.57
C PRO A 175 -13.74 -7.26 -8.24
N VAL A 176 -13.82 -6.10 -8.90
CA VAL A 176 -12.69 -5.55 -9.67
C VAL A 176 -11.53 -5.15 -8.76
N PHE A 177 -11.79 -4.64 -7.56
CA PHE A 177 -10.72 -4.44 -6.56
C PHE A 177 -10.01 -5.74 -6.16
N GLY A 178 -10.70 -6.88 -6.22
CA GLY A 178 -10.14 -8.21 -5.96
C GLY A 178 -9.07 -8.64 -6.96
N VAL A 179 -9.08 -8.07 -8.17
CA VAL A 179 -8.08 -8.31 -9.22
C VAL A 179 -6.70 -7.77 -8.83
N LYS A 180 -6.61 -6.88 -7.82
CA LYS A 180 -5.34 -6.37 -7.27
C LYS A 180 -4.32 -7.50 -7.05
N VAL A 181 -4.75 -8.64 -6.53
CA VAL A 181 -3.87 -9.78 -6.26
C VAL A 181 -3.14 -10.25 -7.53
N VAL A 182 -3.85 -10.28 -8.66
CA VAL A 182 -3.26 -10.62 -9.97
C VAL A 182 -2.29 -9.53 -10.42
N PHE A 183 -2.63 -8.25 -10.24
CA PHE A 183 -1.70 -7.16 -10.56
C PHE A 183 -0.41 -7.21 -9.74
N VAL A 184 -0.50 -7.55 -8.44
CA VAL A 184 0.69 -7.75 -7.60
C VAL A 184 1.56 -8.87 -8.18
N THR A 185 0.97 -10.01 -8.55
CA THR A 185 1.70 -11.12 -9.19
C THR A 185 2.35 -10.71 -10.52
N CYS A 186 1.62 -9.99 -11.39
CA CYS A 186 2.15 -9.51 -12.66
C CYS A 186 3.33 -8.54 -12.46
N LEU A 187 3.16 -7.54 -11.62
CA LEU A 187 4.19 -6.54 -11.35
C LEU A 187 5.41 -7.16 -10.66
N LEU A 188 5.22 -8.16 -9.80
CA LEU A 188 6.31 -8.93 -9.20
C LEU A 188 7.05 -9.75 -10.26
N ALA A 189 6.35 -10.39 -11.19
CA ALA A 189 6.96 -11.12 -12.30
C ALA A 189 7.79 -10.22 -13.22
N LEU A 190 7.36 -8.96 -13.42
CA LEU A 190 8.11 -7.97 -14.19
C LEU A 190 9.32 -7.41 -13.43
N SER A 191 9.24 -7.34 -12.09
CA SER A 191 10.27 -6.71 -11.25
C SER A 191 11.31 -7.69 -10.70
N SER A 192 10.97 -8.98 -10.61
CA SER A 192 11.81 -10.02 -10.00
C SER A 192 12.67 -10.72 -11.04
N ALA A 193 13.98 -10.75 -10.82
CA ALA A 193 14.92 -11.47 -11.70
C ALA A 193 14.70 -13.00 -11.68
N ASN A 194 14.14 -13.54 -10.59
CA ASN A 194 13.94 -14.98 -10.40
C ASN A 194 12.55 -15.46 -10.88
N GLY A 195 11.74 -14.58 -11.48
CA GLY A 195 10.36 -14.86 -11.86
C GLY A 195 9.44 -15.09 -10.64
N VAL A 196 8.22 -15.55 -10.92
CA VAL A 196 7.22 -15.88 -9.88
C VAL A 196 6.81 -17.34 -10.05
N PRO A 197 6.81 -18.16 -8.97
CA PRO A 197 6.32 -19.53 -9.00
C PRO A 197 4.94 -19.67 -9.66
N SER A 198 4.76 -20.69 -10.49
CA SER A 198 3.49 -20.97 -11.18
C SER A 198 2.32 -21.21 -10.21
N ALA A 199 2.61 -21.73 -9.01
CA ALA A 199 1.61 -21.89 -7.95
C ALA A 199 1.00 -20.55 -7.51
N ILE A 200 1.79 -19.46 -7.44
CA ILE A 200 1.31 -18.13 -7.05
C ILE A 200 0.42 -17.53 -8.15
N TRP A 201 0.69 -17.82 -9.43
CA TRP A 201 -0.21 -17.47 -10.53
C TRP A 201 -1.57 -18.14 -10.40
N GLY A 202 -1.56 -19.45 -10.15
CA GLY A 202 -2.79 -20.20 -9.86
C GLY A 202 -3.54 -19.60 -8.67
N ALA A 203 -2.84 -19.36 -7.56
CA ALA A 203 -3.43 -18.82 -6.35
C ALA A 203 -4.04 -17.43 -6.58
N ALA A 204 -3.36 -16.54 -7.32
CA ALA A 204 -3.87 -15.21 -7.63
C ALA A 204 -5.13 -15.25 -8.51
N LEU A 205 -5.15 -16.11 -9.54
CA LEU A 205 -6.32 -16.28 -10.41
C LEU A 205 -7.50 -16.90 -9.67
N LEU A 206 -7.27 -17.93 -8.86
CA LEU A 206 -8.30 -18.52 -8.01
C LEU A 206 -8.82 -17.51 -6.98
N ALA A 207 -7.94 -16.70 -6.38
CA ALA A 207 -8.33 -15.70 -5.41
C ALA A 207 -9.22 -14.61 -6.05
N ALA A 208 -8.81 -14.07 -7.20
CA ALA A 208 -9.60 -13.08 -7.93
C ALA A 208 -10.97 -13.64 -8.34
N THR A 209 -11.02 -14.88 -8.83
CA THR A 209 -12.27 -15.57 -9.20
C THR A 209 -13.16 -15.81 -7.99
N GLY A 210 -12.58 -16.25 -6.86
CA GLY A 210 -13.30 -16.47 -5.61
C GLY A 210 -13.91 -15.18 -5.06
N ILE A 211 -13.16 -14.07 -5.06
CA ILE A 211 -13.68 -12.74 -4.67
C ILE A 211 -14.83 -12.34 -5.61
N ALA A 212 -14.65 -12.50 -6.92
CA ALA A 212 -15.67 -12.14 -7.89
C ALA A 212 -16.98 -12.89 -7.65
N LEU A 213 -16.92 -14.20 -7.42
CA LEU A 213 -18.11 -15.02 -7.13
C LEU A 213 -18.77 -14.64 -5.80
N ILE A 214 -18.00 -14.36 -4.75
CA ILE A 214 -18.55 -13.96 -3.44
C ILE A 214 -19.28 -12.61 -3.53
N GLN A 215 -18.71 -11.67 -4.28
CA GLN A 215 -19.19 -10.29 -4.34
C GLN A 215 -20.23 -10.06 -5.45
N TRP A 216 -20.45 -11.06 -6.32
CA TRP A 216 -21.44 -10.96 -7.38
C TRP A 216 -22.87 -10.95 -6.83
N THR A 217 -23.61 -9.88 -7.08
CA THR A 217 -25.02 -9.74 -6.67
C THR A 217 -26.00 -9.76 -7.85
N GLY A 218 -25.52 -9.79 -9.10
CA GLY A 218 -26.32 -10.01 -10.32
C GLY A 218 -27.30 -8.90 -10.70
N GLN A 219 -27.29 -7.77 -9.99
CA GLN A 219 -28.08 -6.58 -10.35
C GLN A 219 -27.12 -5.48 -10.80
N HIS A 220 -27.26 -5.02 -12.05
CA HIS A 220 -26.36 -4.04 -12.64
C HIS A 220 -27.12 -2.92 -13.34
N HIS A 221 -26.69 -1.68 -13.12
CA HIS A 221 -27.15 -0.56 -13.94
C HIS A 221 -26.20 -0.35 -15.14
N PRO A 222 -26.68 -0.47 -16.40
CA PRO A 222 -25.81 -0.56 -17.59
C PRO A 222 -25.04 0.73 -17.90
N ARG A 223 -25.50 1.90 -17.43
CA ARG A 223 -25.04 3.21 -17.93
C ARG A 223 -23.65 3.66 -17.45
N ARG A 224 -23.02 3.01 -16.46
CA ARG A 224 -21.73 3.46 -15.88
C ARG A 224 -20.72 2.35 -15.61
N ILE A 225 -20.94 1.16 -16.17
CA ILE A 225 -20.12 -0.04 -15.92
C ILE A 225 -18.66 0.20 -16.32
N GLY A 226 -18.42 0.72 -17.54
CA GLY A 226 -17.06 0.94 -18.04
C GLY A 226 -16.23 1.90 -17.17
N LEU A 227 -16.82 3.01 -16.73
CA LEU A 227 -16.15 3.96 -15.84
C LEU A 227 -15.85 3.35 -14.46
N THR A 228 -16.79 2.56 -13.92
CA THR A 228 -16.60 1.83 -12.66
C THR A 228 -15.41 0.88 -12.75
N ILE A 229 -15.34 0.10 -13.83
CA ILE A 229 -14.25 -0.84 -14.09
C ILE A 229 -12.92 -0.08 -14.22
N LEU A 230 -12.88 1.00 -15.01
CA LEU A 230 -11.67 1.79 -15.20
C LEU A 230 -11.14 2.36 -13.88
N LEU A 231 -12.00 2.98 -13.07
CA LEU A 231 -11.64 3.55 -11.77
C LEU A 231 -11.18 2.45 -10.79
N ALA A 232 -11.90 1.32 -10.75
CA ALA A 232 -11.56 0.23 -9.85
C ALA A 232 -10.25 -0.48 -10.24
N LEU A 233 -9.99 -0.67 -11.54
CA LEU A 233 -8.71 -1.18 -12.04
C LEU A 233 -7.57 -0.22 -11.75
N SER A 234 -7.79 1.08 -11.93
CA SER A 234 -6.78 2.11 -11.63
C SER A 234 -6.44 2.12 -10.14
N ALA A 235 -7.44 2.02 -9.27
CA ALA A 235 -7.23 1.89 -7.83
C ALA A 235 -6.45 0.61 -7.48
N ALA A 236 -6.85 -0.53 -8.07
CA ALA A 236 -6.18 -1.82 -7.86
C ALA A 236 -4.71 -1.76 -8.29
N CYS A 237 -4.40 -1.10 -9.41
CA CYS A 237 -3.04 -0.87 -9.89
C CYS A 237 -2.23 -0.01 -8.91
N CYS A 238 -2.81 1.09 -8.39
CA CYS A 238 -2.16 1.94 -7.39
C CYS A 238 -1.81 1.15 -6.11
N TYR A 239 -2.76 0.35 -5.60
CA TYR A 239 -2.50 -0.47 -4.42
C TYR A 239 -1.51 -1.62 -4.66
N ALA A 240 -1.54 -2.24 -5.84
CA ALA A 240 -0.58 -3.28 -6.18
C ALA A 240 0.85 -2.73 -6.26
N THR A 241 0.98 -1.55 -6.88
CA THR A 241 2.26 -0.83 -6.96
C THR A 241 2.73 -0.39 -5.57
N PHE A 242 1.82 0.12 -4.74
CA PHE A 242 2.10 0.43 -3.34
C PHE A 242 2.70 -0.76 -2.59
N ASP A 243 2.08 -1.95 -2.66
CA ASP A 243 2.59 -3.11 -1.92
C ASP A 243 3.99 -3.53 -2.38
N ILE A 244 4.25 -3.49 -3.69
CA ILE A 244 5.55 -3.86 -4.25
C ILE A 244 6.62 -2.86 -3.88
N LEU A 245 6.31 -1.56 -3.90
CA LEU A 245 7.27 -0.53 -3.48
C LEU A 245 7.55 -0.60 -1.98
N VAL A 246 6.55 -0.89 -1.15
CA VAL A 246 6.75 -1.18 0.27
C VAL A 246 7.70 -2.36 0.42
N GLN A 247 7.38 -3.50 -0.20
CA GLN A 247 8.25 -4.69 -0.19
C GLN A 247 9.68 -4.39 -0.67
N ARG A 248 9.84 -3.53 -1.70
CA ARG A 248 11.14 -3.24 -2.32
C ARG A 248 11.99 -2.30 -1.48
N TRP A 249 11.42 -1.28 -0.84
CA TRP A 249 12.17 -0.24 -0.12
C TRP A 249 12.24 -0.46 1.38
N SER A 250 11.38 -1.31 1.94
CA SER A 250 11.43 -1.70 3.35
C SER A 250 12.75 -2.32 3.82
N PRO A 251 13.45 -3.18 3.05
CA PRO A 251 14.74 -3.74 3.46
C PRO A 251 15.83 -2.69 3.66
N ASP A 252 15.86 -1.65 2.83
CA ASP A 252 16.90 -0.60 2.87
C ASP A 252 16.65 0.41 4.00
N TRP A 253 15.38 0.72 4.29
CA TRP A 253 14.99 1.68 5.33
C TRP A 253 14.80 1.06 6.72
N GLY A 254 14.47 -0.22 6.76
CA GLY A 254 13.87 -0.85 7.93
C GLY A 254 12.37 -0.52 8.05
N SER A 255 11.58 -1.55 8.33
CA SER A 255 10.11 -1.45 8.48
C SER A 255 9.66 -0.43 9.53
N THR A 256 10.45 -0.24 10.59
CA THR A 256 10.15 0.68 11.72
C THR A 256 10.35 2.15 11.38
N ARG A 257 11.10 2.48 10.31
CA ARG A 257 11.30 3.86 9.85
C ARG A 257 10.50 4.17 8.58
N PHE A 258 10.40 3.21 7.67
CA PHE A 258 9.72 3.39 6.38
C PHE A 258 8.21 3.58 6.52
N LEU A 259 7.52 2.65 7.18
CA LEU A 259 6.06 2.68 7.29
C LEU A 259 5.53 3.92 8.01
N PRO A 260 6.14 4.38 9.13
CA PRO A 260 5.71 5.62 9.76
C PRO A 260 5.90 6.84 8.84
N ALA A 261 7.02 6.93 8.12
CA ALA A 261 7.25 8.01 7.17
C ALA A 261 6.16 8.04 6.08
N VAL A 262 5.81 6.88 5.50
CA VAL A 262 4.70 6.77 4.54
C VAL A 262 3.40 7.28 5.14
N PHE A 263 2.99 6.76 6.30
CA PHE A 263 1.69 7.08 6.88
C PHE A 263 1.59 8.50 7.45
N VAL A 264 2.69 9.10 7.90
CA VAL A 264 2.73 10.52 8.27
C VAL A 264 2.54 11.41 7.04
N ILE A 265 3.13 11.05 5.89
CA ILE A 265 2.87 11.76 4.63
C ILE A 265 1.41 11.56 4.19
N VAL A 266 0.85 10.35 4.33
CA VAL A 266 -0.57 10.07 4.06
C VAL A 266 -1.48 10.93 4.94
N ALA A 267 -1.18 11.06 6.23
CA ALA A 267 -1.89 11.96 7.14
C ALA A 267 -1.76 13.42 6.69
N GLY A 268 -0.55 13.86 6.34
CA GLY A 268 -0.29 15.20 5.78
C GLY A 268 -1.13 15.48 4.52
N LEU A 269 -1.15 14.55 3.57
CA LEU A 269 -2.00 14.64 2.37
C LEU A 269 -3.49 14.62 2.73
N SER A 270 -3.88 13.91 3.78
CA SER A 270 -5.27 13.87 4.26
C SER A 270 -5.70 15.20 4.89
N LEU A 271 -4.78 16.04 5.37
CA LEU A 271 -5.12 17.40 5.81
C LEU A 271 -5.67 18.25 4.67
N LEU A 272 -5.31 17.97 3.42
CA LEU A 272 -5.93 18.64 2.27
C LEU A 272 -7.43 18.36 2.21
N ALA A 273 -7.89 17.21 2.73
CA ALA A 273 -9.30 16.85 2.77
C ALA A 273 -10.08 17.53 3.91
N LEU A 274 -9.39 18.14 4.89
CA LEU A 274 -9.96 18.78 6.07
C LEU A 274 -11.11 19.79 5.81
N PRO A 275 -11.05 20.70 4.80
CA PRO A 275 -12.15 21.64 4.55
C PRO A 275 -13.45 20.96 4.13
N TRP A 276 -13.42 19.71 3.65
CA TRP A 276 -14.60 18.93 3.29
C TRP A 276 -15.09 18.01 4.42
N VAL A 277 -14.42 18.00 5.58
CA VAL A 277 -14.80 17.14 6.71
C VAL A 277 -15.98 17.75 7.49
N ARG A 278 -17.09 17.00 7.53
CA ARG A 278 -18.30 17.37 8.29
C ARG A 278 -18.21 16.86 9.74
N TRP A 279 -17.68 17.69 10.65
CA TRP A 279 -17.51 17.33 12.07
C TRP A 279 -18.79 17.36 12.90
N LYS A 280 -19.76 18.23 12.58
CA LYS A 280 -21.00 18.40 13.37
C LYS A 280 -21.78 17.08 13.56
N PRO A 281 -22.01 16.27 12.51
CA PRO A 281 -22.57 14.91 12.60
C PRO A 281 -21.85 13.94 13.54
N VAL A 282 -20.54 14.08 13.69
CA VAL A 282 -19.71 13.15 14.47
C VAL A 282 -19.96 13.35 15.95
N VAL A 283 -19.93 14.61 16.39
CA VAL A 283 -19.99 15.00 17.80
C VAL A 283 -21.42 15.11 18.30
N SER A 284 -22.30 15.81 17.57
CA SER A 284 -23.65 16.15 18.03
C SER A 284 -24.57 14.93 18.16
N ASN A 285 -24.41 13.95 17.29
CA ASN A 285 -25.32 12.80 17.20
C ASN A 285 -24.80 11.55 17.91
N GLY A 286 -23.69 11.68 18.67
CA GLY A 286 -23.06 10.54 19.33
C GLY A 286 -22.47 9.49 18.39
N ASN A 287 -22.38 9.78 17.08
CA ASN A 287 -21.84 8.87 16.05
C ASN A 287 -20.37 8.51 16.31
N TRP A 288 -19.63 9.34 17.07
CA TRP A 288 -18.27 9.05 17.49
C TRP A 288 -18.14 7.69 18.20
N LYS A 289 -19.17 7.22 18.91
CA LYS A 289 -19.17 5.92 19.60
C LYS A 289 -19.06 4.73 18.63
N LEU A 290 -19.53 4.90 17.40
CA LEU A 290 -19.41 3.91 16.33
C LEU A 290 -18.21 4.19 15.43
N MET A 291 -17.80 5.46 15.31
CA MET A 291 -16.67 5.87 14.49
C MET A 291 -15.32 5.50 15.11
N VAL A 292 -15.13 5.70 16.41
CA VAL A 292 -13.88 5.36 17.12
C VAL A 292 -13.52 3.88 16.97
N PRO A 293 -14.40 2.90 17.25
CA PRO A 293 -14.06 1.50 17.03
C PRO A 293 -13.80 1.18 15.55
N ALA A 294 -14.51 1.82 14.60
CA ALA A 294 -14.23 1.67 13.17
C ALA A 294 -12.79 2.12 12.83
N VAL A 295 -12.38 3.30 13.32
CA VAL A 295 -11.04 3.86 13.12
C VAL A 295 -9.97 2.96 13.73
N ILE A 296 -10.16 2.50 14.96
CA ILE A 296 -9.19 1.63 15.65
C ILE A 296 -9.02 0.30 14.90
N LEU A 297 -10.13 -0.32 14.47
CA LEU A 297 -10.10 -1.60 13.76
C LEU A 297 -9.45 -1.47 12.37
N LEU A 298 -9.79 -0.43 11.62
CA LEU A 298 -9.20 -0.18 10.29
C LEU A 298 -7.74 0.27 10.38
N ALA A 299 -7.37 1.08 11.36
CA ALA A 299 -5.97 1.44 11.60
C ALA A 299 -5.13 0.23 11.98
N SER A 300 -5.62 -0.61 12.91
CA SER A 300 -4.99 -1.87 13.29
C SER A 300 -4.87 -2.83 12.11
N GLN A 301 -5.89 -2.90 11.27
CA GLN A 301 -5.86 -3.70 10.06
C GLN A 301 -4.78 -3.24 9.07
N ALA A 302 -4.73 -1.94 8.79
CA ALA A 302 -3.71 -1.34 7.94
C ALA A 302 -2.32 -1.67 8.50
N PHE A 303 -2.16 -1.57 9.82
CA PHE A 303 -0.94 -1.93 10.51
C PHE A 303 -0.51 -3.37 10.30
N CYS A 304 -1.40 -4.33 10.53
CA CYS A 304 -1.08 -5.74 10.33
C CYS A 304 -0.65 -6.05 8.89
N ILE A 305 -1.37 -5.54 7.88
CA ILE A 305 -1.06 -5.88 6.48
C ILE A 305 0.22 -5.21 5.98
N THR A 306 0.46 -3.92 6.29
CA THR A 306 1.63 -3.22 5.78
C THR A 306 2.90 -3.67 6.49
N ILE A 307 2.84 -3.99 7.78
CA ILE A 307 3.97 -4.62 8.48
C ILE A 307 4.26 -5.99 7.91
N ALA A 308 3.24 -6.81 7.63
CA ALA A 308 3.46 -8.12 7.03
C ALA A 308 4.17 -8.00 5.67
N VAL A 309 3.71 -7.10 4.80
CA VAL A 309 4.36 -6.84 3.50
C VAL A 309 5.80 -6.36 3.68
N SER A 310 6.01 -5.45 4.62
CA SER A 310 7.32 -4.85 4.90
C SER A 310 8.34 -5.83 5.50
N LEU A 311 7.92 -6.73 6.38
CA LEU A 311 8.81 -7.67 7.07
C LEU A 311 9.08 -8.94 6.25
N PHE A 312 8.06 -9.45 5.58
CA PHE A 312 8.11 -10.77 4.95
C PHE A 312 8.46 -10.72 3.46
N GLY A 313 8.24 -9.57 2.81
CA GLY A 313 8.63 -9.36 1.42
C GLY A 313 7.94 -10.31 0.44
N ASP A 314 6.72 -10.75 0.74
CA ASP A 314 5.91 -11.60 -0.15
C ASP A 314 4.52 -10.99 -0.36
N ALA A 315 4.48 -9.83 -1.03
CA ALA A 315 3.23 -9.11 -1.28
C ALA A 315 2.18 -10.00 -1.99
N ALA A 316 2.59 -10.94 -2.83
CA ALA A 316 1.67 -11.80 -3.56
C ALA A 316 0.94 -12.77 -2.62
N ARG A 317 1.66 -13.58 -1.83
CA ARG A 317 1.03 -14.55 -0.91
C ARG A 317 0.21 -13.84 0.16
N LEU A 318 0.71 -12.73 0.71
CA LEU A 318 0.01 -11.97 1.73
C LEU A 318 -1.32 -11.39 1.22
N ASN A 319 -1.36 -10.90 -0.03
CA ASN A 319 -2.60 -10.42 -0.64
C ASN A 319 -3.60 -11.55 -0.96
N VAL A 320 -3.12 -12.76 -1.32
CA VAL A 320 -3.99 -13.94 -1.46
C VAL A 320 -4.66 -14.26 -0.13
N VAL A 321 -3.90 -14.32 0.98
CA VAL A 321 -4.44 -14.64 2.31
C VAL A 321 -5.37 -13.52 2.79
N TYR A 322 -4.98 -12.26 2.58
CA TYR A 322 -5.81 -11.11 2.94
C TYR A 322 -7.15 -11.08 2.17
N SER A 323 -7.23 -11.73 1.01
CA SER A 323 -8.48 -11.87 0.24
C SER A 323 -9.56 -12.69 0.96
N LEU A 324 -9.20 -13.44 2.01
CA LEU A 324 -10.17 -14.08 2.92
C LEU A 324 -11.13 -13.07 3.57
N ARG A 325 -10.82 -11.77 3.56
CA ARG A 325 -11.76 -10.71 3.97
C ARG A 325 -13.09 -10.78 3.20
N GLY A 326 -13.10 -11.26 1.95
CA GLY A 326 -14.32 -11.47 1.19
C GLY A 326 -15.20 -12.56 1.81
N LEU A 327 -14.58 -13.66 2.24
CA LEU A 327 -15.24 -14.77 2.94
C LEU A 327 -15.79 -14.33 4.31
N TRP A 328 -14.93 -13.72 5.12
CA TRP A 328 -15.34 -13.18 6.42
C TRP A 328 -16.43 -12.13 6.28
N GLY A 329 -16.40 -11.34 5.21
CA GLY A 329 -17.42 -10.36 4.87
C GLY A 329 -18.81 -10.96 4.76
N VAL A 330 -18.95 -12.17 4.22
CA VAL A 330 -20.23 -12.88 4.17
C VAL A 330 -20.59 -13.47 5.53
N LEU A 331 -19.66 -14.20 6.15
CA LEU A 331 -19.90 -14.94 7.39
C LEU A 331 -20.24 -14.00 8.56
N LEU A 332 -19.42 -12.96 8.77
CA LEU A 332 -19.59 -12.01 9.85
C LEU A 332 -20.75 -11.05 9.59
N ALA A 333 -21.03 -10.69 8.34
CA ALA A 333 -22.20 -9.87 8.04
C ALA A 333 -23.51 -10.65 8.26
N TYR A 334 -23.55 -11.94 7.90
CA TYR A 334 -24.65 -12.84 8.26
C TYR A 334 -24.81 -12.98 9.79
N ALA A 335 -23.72 -13.20 10.51
CA ALA A 335 -23.76 -13.27 11.98
C ALA A 335 -24.24 -11.94 12.60
N ALA A 336 -23.75 -10.81 12.09
CA ALA A 336 -24.17 -9.48 12.52
C ALA A 336 -25.65 -9.22 12.22
N ALA A 337 -26.16 -9.67 11.07
CA ALA A 337 -27.57 -9.58 10.71
C ALA A 337 -28.45 -10.41 11.64
N LYS A 338 -27.96 -11.59 12.09
CA LYS A 338 -28.67 -12.43 13.06
C LYS A 338 -28.72 -11.81 14.47
N ILE A 339 -27.63 -11.17 14.91
CA ILE A 339 -27.54 -10.59 16.27
C ILE A 339 -28.31 -9.27 16.36
N TRP A 340 -28.24 -8.44 15.32
CA TRP A 340 -28.73 -7.05 15.38
C TRP A 340 -29.89 -6.74 14.43
N GLY A 341 -30.38 -7.74 13.69
CA GLY A 341 -31.41 -7.59 12.67
C GLY A 341 -30.88 -7.01 11.36
N GLY A 342 -31.28 -7.61 10.23
CA GLY A 342 -30.95 -7.11 8.90
C GLY A 342 -31.45 -8.02 7.78
N ASP A 343 -31.70 -7.44 6.60
CA ASP A 343 -32.23 -8.15 5.43
C ASP A 343 -31.29 -9.23 4.86
N GLU A 344 -30.02 -9.22 5.26
CA GLU A 344 -29.02 -10.22 4.87
C GLU A 344 -29.33 -11.63 5.44
N ALA A 345 -30.28 -11.78 6.37
CA ALA A 345 -30.75 -13.08 6.83
C ALA A 345 -31.72 -13.78 5.85
N ASN A 346 -32.34 -13.04 4.91
CA ASN A 346 -33.32 -13.53 3.94
C ASN A 346 -32.72 -13.74 2.53
N LEU A 347 -31.45 -14.17 2.45
CA LEU A 347 -30.76 -14.36 1.18
C LEU A 347 -31.29 -15.58 0.40
N SER A 348 -31.51 -15.42 -0.90
CA SER A 348 -31.89 -16.50 -1.81
C SER A 348 -30.84 -17.63 -1.83
N GLY A 349 -31.29 -18.90 -1.81
CA GLY A 349 -30.40 -20.07 -1.81
C GLY A 349 -29.40 -20.12 -2.96
N LYS A 350 -29.73 -19.52 -4.12
CA LYS A 350 -28.81 -19.41 -5.27
C LYS A 350 -27.61 -18.49 -4.99
N LEU A 351 -27.83 -17.41 -4.25
CA LEU A 351 -26.78 -16.48 -3.84
C LEU A 351 -25.90 -17.08 -2.75
N LEU A 352 -26.50 -17.87 -1.85
CA LEU A 352 -25.76 -18.65 -0.85
C LEU A 352 -24.83 -19.68 -1.51
N LEU A 353 -25.32 -20.41 -2.52
CA LEU A 353 -24.51 -21.39 -3.26
C LEU A 353 -23.33 -20.73 -3.98
N THR A 354 -23.56 -19.57 -4.62
CA THR A 354 -22.51 -18.83 -5.34
C THR A 354 -21.42 -18.35 -4.37
N ARG A 355 -21.81 -17.86 -3.18
CA ARG A 355 -20.88 -17.48 -2.11
C ARG A 355 -20.10 -18.68 -1.55
N LEU A 356 -20.73 -19.84 -1.43
CA LEU A 356 -20.07 -21.07 -1.00
C LEU A 356 -19.03 -21.55 -2.02
N SER A 357 -19.35 -21.51 -3.32
CA SER A 357 -18.39 -21.82 -4.38
C SER A 357 -17.20 -20.86 -4.39
N GLY A 358 -17.45 -19.55 -4.23
CA GLY A 358 -16.38 -18.57 -4.12
C GLY A 358 -15.53 -18.75 -2.86
N ALA A 359 -16.13 -19.15 -1.74
CA ALA A 359 -15.42 -19.50 -0.51
C ALA A 359 -14.48 -20.70 -0.70
N ALA A 360 -14.95 -21.76 -1.37
CA ALA A 360 -14.14 -22.93 -1.66
C ALA A 360 -12.94 -22.58 -2.55
N LEU A 361 -13.13 -21.73 -3.56
CA LEU A 361 -12.05 -21.24 -4.42
C LEU A 361 -11.03 -20.38 -3.66
N LEU A 362 -11.49 -19.50 -2.76
CA LEU A 362 -10.58 -18.75 -1.89
C LEU A 362 -9.76 -19.66 -0.97
N THR A 363 -10.39 -20.66 -0.36
CA THR A 363 -9.68 -21.63 0.49
C THR A 363 -8.63 -22.40 -0.31
N LEU A 364 -8.96 -22.82 -1.54
CA LEU A 364 -8.02 -23.48 -2.44
C LEU A 364 -6.88 -22.55 -2.87
N ALA A 365 -7.18 -21.27 -3.13
CA ALA A 365 -6.17 -20.26 -3.44
C ALA A 365 -5.17 -20.09 -2.30
N VAL A 366 -5.65 -19.99 -1.05
CA VAL A 366 -4.78 -19.92 0.13
C VAL A 366 -3.95 -21.18 0.28
N ALA A 367 -4.55 -22.37 0.17
CA ALA A 367 -3.81 -23.63 0.24
C ALA A 367 -2.70 -23.69 -0.82
N LEU A 368 -2.98 -23.28 -2.05
CA LEU A 368 -2.01 -23.26 -3.14
C LEU A 368 -0.89 -22.24 -2.90
N ALA A 369 -1.20 -21.04 -2.38
CA ALA A 369 -0.20 -20.02 -2.05
C ALA A 369 0.72 -20.40 -0.89
N VAL A 370 0.24 -21.25 0.03
CA VAL A 370 1.00 -21.71 1.19
C VAL A 370 1.84 -22.95 0.86
N LEU A 371 1.32 -23.87 0.05
CA LEU A 371 1.97 -25.14 -0.27
C LEU A 371 2.91 -25.08 -1.49
N GLY A 372 2.69 -24.14 -2.41
CA GLY A 372 3.55 -23.92 -3.58
C GLY A 372 4.53 -22.78 -3.37
#